data_AF-A0A5A7M7W0-F1
#
_entry.id   AF-A0A5A7M7W0-F1
#
_cell.length_a   1.000
_cell.length_b   1.000
_cell.length_c   1.000
_cell.angle_alpha   90.00
_cell.angle_beta   90.00
_cell.angle_gamma   90.00
#
_symmetry.space_group_name_H-M   'P 1'
#
loop_
_entity.id
_entity.type
_entity.pdbx_description
1 polymer ?
#
loop_
_entity_poly.entity_id
_entity_poly.type
_entity_poly.pdbx_seq_one_letter_code
_entity_poly.pdbx_strand_id
1 'polypeptide(L)'
;MGRAIHSAHELLATNERELYDLSQSDAALVRLSPAQRRLQLQRARAMRDRARALYRRQVGHTLHHTATKRGFTGTANERTRQKAQVLSEVVRRLAGEPA
;
A
#
# COMPACT_ATOMS: atom_id res chain seq x y z
N MET A 1 -10.30 22.48 3.05
CA MET A 1 -9.42 21.43 3.61
C MET A 1 -8.82 20.67 2.44
N GLY A 2 -7.60 21.02 2.03
CA GLY A 2 -6.94 20.42 0.86
C GLY A 2 -6.67 18.94 1.10
N ARG A 3 -7.10 18.09 0.17
CA ARG A 3 -6.75 16.66 0.16
C ARG A 3 -5.22 16.58 0.07
N ALA A 4 -4.54 16.17 1.13
CA ALA A 4 -3.10 15.96 1.10
C ALA A 4 -2.81 14.79 0.16
N ILE A 5 -2.39 15.12 -1.07
CA ILE A 5 -1.85 14.16 -2.03
C ILE A 5 -0.44 13.86 -1.53
N HIS A 6 -0.28 12.79 -0.77
CA HIS A 6 1.03 12.34 -0.35
C HIS A 6 1.69 11.59 -1.51
N SER A 7 2.94 11.90 -1.80
CA SER A 7 3.73 11.13 -2.78
C SER A 7 3.91 9.70 -2.28
N ALA A 8 4.03 8.72 -3.19
CA ALA A 8 4.22 7.31 -2.81
C ALA A 8 5.40 7.13 -1.83
N HIS A 9 6.50 7.85 -2.05
CA HIS A 9 7.62 7.86 -1.12
C HIS A 9 7.22 8.37 0.27
N GLU A 10 6.43 9.42 0.39
CA GLU A 10 6.00 9.96 1.68
C GLU A 10 5.10 9.00 2.47
N LEU A 11 4.40 8.11 1.79
CA LEU A 11 3.49 7.11 2.38
C LEU A 11 4.20 5.82 2.79
N LEU A 12 5.21 5.43 2.03
CA LEU A 12 5.86 4.12 2.14
C LEU A 12 7.09 4.19 3.05
N ALA A 13 7.25 3.14 3.88
CA ALA A 13 8.48 2.89 4.63
C ALA A 13 9.62 2.47 3.69
N THR A 14 10.87 2.50 4.17
CA THR A 14 12.06 2.21 3.36
C THR A 14 11.96 0.90 2.57
N ASN A 15 11.55 -0.18 3.23
CA ASN A 15 11.37 -1.50 2.62
C ASN A 15 10.22 -1.57 1.61
N GLU A 16 9.18 -0.74 1.79
CA GLU A 16 8.06 -0.66 0.86
C GLU A 16 8.40 0.21 -0.35
N ARG A 17 9.26 1.24 -0.18
CA ARG A 17 9.79 2.06 -1.28
C ARG A 17 10.62 1.23 -2.23
N GLU A 18 11.51 0.37 -1.74
CA GLU A 18 12.31 -0.53 -2.58
C GLU A 18 11.43 -1.40 -3.50
N LEU A 19 10.34 -1.94 -2.98
CA LEU A 19 9.36 -2.71 -3.76
C LEU A 19 8.59 -1.85 -4.76
N TYR A 20 8.27 -0.61 -4.37
CA TYR A 20 7.64 0.36 -5.26
C TYR A 20 8.56 0.71 -6.43
N ASP A 21 9.81 1.07 -6.17
CA ASP A 21 10.81 1.44 -7.18
C ASP A 21 11.08 0.26 -8.14
N LEU A 22 11.14 -0.96 -7.60
CA LEU A 22 11.22 -2.19 -8.39
C LEU A 22 10.01 -2.36 -9.32
N SER A 23 8.80 -2.06 -8.84
CA SER A 23 7.56 -2.17 -9.63
C SER A 23 7.37 -1.05 -10.66
N GLN A 24 8.04 0.09 -10.48
CA GLN A 24 8.06 1.18 -11.47
C GLN A 24 9.04 0.89 -12.61
N SER A 25 10.00 0.00 -12.39
CA SER A 25 11.05 -0.32 -13.36
C SER A 25 10.71 -1.58 -14.15
N ASP A 26 10.08 -1.45 -15.33
CA ASP A 26 9.79 -2.59 -16.21
C ASP A 26 11.04 -3.39 -16.58
N ALA A 27 12.17 -2.70 -16.81
CA ALA A 27 13.45 -3.34 -17.06
C ALA A 27 13.91 -4.22 -15.88
N ALA A 28 13.64 -3.81 -14.63
CA ALA A 28 13.96 -4.60 -13.45
C ALA A 28 12.99 -5.79 -13.30
N LEU A 29 11.71 -5.60 -13.62
CA LEU A 29 10.71 -6.67 -13.60
C LEU A 29 11.02 -7.79 -14.58
N VAL A 30 11.53 -7.46 -15.77
CA VAL A 30 11.95 -8.44 -16.79
C VAL A 30 13.22 -9.19 -16.36
N ARG A 31 14.13 -8.54 -15.62
CA ARG A 31 15.38 -9.15 -15.13
C ARG A 31 15.17 -10.09 -13.93
N LEU A 32 14.03 -10.03 -13.25
CA LEU A 32 13.73 -10.91 -12.13
C LEU A 32 13.48 -12.34 -12.62
N SER A 33 14.14 -13.31 -11.98
CA SER A 33 13.80 -14.71 -12.21
C SER A 33 12.37 -15.00 -11.71
N PRO A 34 11.68 -16.02 -12.24
CA PRO A 34 10.34 -16.39 -11.78
C PRO A 34 10.27 -16.66 -10.28
N ALA A 35 11.34 -17.22 -9.68
CA ALA A 35 11.43 -17.44 -8.25
C ALA A 35 11.54 -16.13 -7.46
N GLN A 36 12.37 -15.19 -7.91
CA GLN A 36 12.51 -13.88 -7.30
C GLN A 36 11.20 -13.08 -7.41
N ARG A 37 10.55 -13.12 -8.58
CA ARG A 37 9.26 -12.46 -8.80
C ARG A 37 8.19 -12.96 -7.83
N ARG A 38 8.11 -14.28 -7.62
CA ARG A 38 7.20 -14.88 -6.62
C ARG A 38 7.51 -14.42 -5.19
N LEU A 39 8.79 -14.38 -4.81
CA LEU A 39 9.20 -13.90 -3.48
C LEU A 39 8.82 -12.44 -3.26
N GLN A 40 9.08 -11.57 -4.24
CA GLN A 40 8.72 -10.15 -4.15
C GLN A 40 7.20 -9.96 -4.14
N LEU A 41 6.47 -10.75 -4.92
CA LEU A 41 5.01 -10.76 -4.90
C LEU A 41 4.45 -11.16 -3.53
N GLN A 42 5.02 -12.19 -2.88
CA GLN A 42 4.63 -12.58 -1.53
C GLN A 42 4.91 -11.47 -0.51
N ARG A 43 6.09 -10.82 -0.60
CA ARG A 43 6.43 -9.68 0.27
C ARG A 43 5.47 -8.51 0.08
N ALA A 44 5.18 -8.14 -1.16
CA ALA A 44 4.24 -7.07 -1.49
C ALA A 44 2.82 -7.38 -0.99
N ARG A 45 2.36 -8.64 -1.13
CA ARG A 45 1.07 -9.09 -0.58
C ARG A 45 1.04 -8.98 0.94
N ALA A 46 2.07 -9.45 1.64
CA ALA A 46 2.16 -9.37 3.09
C ALA A 46 2.14 -7.91 3.59
N MET A 47 2.87 -7.00 2.91
CA MET A 47 2.86 -5.56 3.23
C MET A 47 1.49 -4.93 3.00
N ARG A 48 0.85 -5.23 1.85
CA ARG A 48 -0.50 -4.77 1.54
C ARG A 48 -1.51 -5.24 2.59
N ASP A 49 -1.45 -6.50 2.98
CA ASP A 49 -2.40 -7.09 3.92
C ASP A 49 -2.20 -6.51 5.33
N ARG A 50 -0.95 -6.23 5.73
CA ARG A 50 -0.63 -5.46 6.95
C ARG A 50 -1.21 -4.04 6.91
N ALA A 51 -1.03 -3.31 5.81
CA ALA A 51 -1.58 -1.96 5.65
C ALA A 51 -3.13 -1.97 5.71
N ARG A 52 -3.78 -2.95 5.06
CA ARG A 52 -5.24 -3.15 5.13
C ARG A 52 -5.71 -3.51 6.54
N ALA A 53 -4.96 -4.35 7.26
CA ALA A 53 -5.27 -4.69 8.65
C ALA A 53 -5.14 -3.46 9.57
N LEU A 54 -4.09 -2.65 9.39
CA LEU A 54 -3.90 -1.39 10.11
C LEU A 54 -5.08 -0.44 9.85
N TYR A 55 -5.46 -0.27 8.58
CA TYR A 55 -6.59 0.57 8.20
C TYR A 55 -7.90 0.11 8.88
N ARG A 56 -8.21 -1.18 8.84
CA ARG A 56 -9.41 -1.74 9.50
C ARG A 56 -9.40 -1.48 11.01
N ARG A 57 -8.25 -1.64 11.68
CA ARG A 57 -8.10 -1.35 13.11
C ARG A 57 -8.27 0.13 13.41
N GLN A 58 -7.67 1.01 12.61
CA GLN A 58 -7.79 2.46 12.76
C GLN A 58 -9.23 2.91 12.60
N VAL A 59 -9.95 2.42 11.58
CA VAL A 59 -11.38 2.71 11.39
C VAL A 59 -12.20 2.24 12.58
N GLY A 60 -11.97 1.03 13.09
CA GLY A 60 -12.64 0.52 14.29
C GLY A 60 -12.37 1.38 15.53
N HIS A 61 -11.13 1.82 15.74
CA HIS A 61 -10.77 2.69 16.85
C HIS A 61 -11.39 4.08 16.72
N THR A 62 -11.40 4.67 15.52
CA THR A 62 -12.08 5.94 15.27
C THR A 62 -13.58 5.81 15.52
N LEU A 63 -14.22 4.74 15.05
CA LEU A 63 -15.65 4.49 15.31
C LEU A 63 -15.97 4.39 16.80
N HIS A 64 -15.16 3.67 17.58
CA HIS A 64 -15.34 3.55 19.03
C HIS A 64 -15.16 4.90 19.75
N HIS A 65 -14.20 5.71 19.29
CA HIS A 65 -13.88 6.99 19.94
C HIS A 65 -14.86 8.12 19.58
N THR A 66 -15.31 8.21 18.32
CA THR A 66 -16.17 9.32 17.88
C THR A 66 -17.65 8.99 17.92
N ALA A 67 -18.05 7.72 18.03
CA ALA A 67 -19.44 7.23 17.94
C ALA A 67 -20.22 7.73 16.70
N THR A 68 -19.53 8.35 15.75
CA THR A 68 -20.11 8.89 14.53
C THR A 68 -20.01 7.84 13.43
N LYS A 69 -21.10 7.67 12.69
CA LYS A 69 -21.27 6.73 11.56
C LYS A 69 -20.19 6.82 10.47
N ARG A 70 -19.34 7.87 10.51
CA ARG A 70 -18.27 8.18 9.56
C ARG A 70 -16.87 8.15 10.21
N GLY A 71 -16.51 7.11 10.98
CA GLY A 71 -15.13 6.87 11.47
C GLY A 71 -14.02 6.77 10.40
N PHE A 72 -14.33 7.20 9.19
CA PHE A 72 -13.51 7.40 8.01
C PHE A 72 -12.71 8.71 8.04
N THR A 73 -13.17 9.75 8.75
CA THR A 73 -12.59 11.10 8.69
C THR A 73 -11.45 11.29 9.69
N GLY A 74 -10.28 10.76 9.35
CA GLY A 74 -9.02 11.06 10.05
C GLY A 74 -7.88 11.10 9.04
N THR A 75 -6.99 12.09 9.16
CA THR A 75 -5.81 12.22 8.28
C THR A 75 -4.94 10.95 8.30
N ALA A 76 -4.84 10.28 9.46
CA ALA A 76 -4.18 8.98 9.60
C ALA A 76 -4.88 7.84 8.81
N ASN A 77 -6.23 7.83 8.80
CA ASN A 77 -7.01 6.80 8.09
C ASN A 77 -6.87 6.99 6.57
N GLU A 78 -6.89 8.25 6.12
CA GLU A 78 -6.69 8.58 4.71
C GLU A 78 -5.27 8.23 4.24
N ARG A 79 -4.25 8.59 5.02
CA ARG A 79 -2.85 8.21 4.74
C ARG A 79 -2.68 6.70 4.63
N THR A 80 -3.26 5.92 5.54
CA THR A 80 -3.19 4.46 5.52
C THR A 80 -3.95 3.86 4.33
N ARG A 81 -5.08 4.45 3.95
CA ARG A 81 -5.83 4.06 2.75
C ARG A 81 -5.00 4.28 1.49
N GLN A 82 -4.42 5.48 1.32
CA GLN A 82 -3.57 5.81 0.18
C GLN A 82 -2.38 4.83 0.10
N LYS A 83 -1.72 4.55 1.24
CA LYS A 83 -0.66 3.54 1.34
C LYS A 83 -1.10 2.16 0.86
N ALA A 84 -2.27 1.69 1.30
CA ALA A 84 -2.79 0.37 0.90
C ALA A 84 -3.16 0.31 -0.61
N GLN A 85 -3.56 1.44 -1.20
CA GLN A 85 -3.80 1.55 -2.65
C GLN A 85 -2.49 1.41 -3.43
N VAL A 86 -1.46 2.17 -3.07
CA VAL A 86 -0.13 2.09 -3.70
C VAL A 86 0.43 0.65 -3.63
N LEU A 87 0.36 0.01 -2.46
CA LEU A 87 0.81 -1.38 -2.32
C LEU A 87 -0.04 -2.38 -3.14
N SER A 88 -1.32 -2.08 -3.40
CA SER A 88 -2.16 -2.91 -4.26
C SER A 88 -1.72 -2.80 -5.73
N GLU A 89 -1.32 -1.61 -6.18
CA GLU A 89 -0.77 -1.40 -7.53
C GLU A 89 0.58 -2.10 -7.71
N VAL A 90 1.46 -2.03 -6.71
CA VAL A 90 2.75 -2.75 -6.69
C VAL A 90 2.52 -4.26 -6.86
N VAL A 91 1.55 -4.83 -6.14
CA VAL A 91 1.18 -6.25 -6.27
C VAL A 91 0.69 -6.58 -7.69
N ARG A 92 -0.15 -5.71 -8.27
CA ARG A 92 -0.71 -5.91 -9.62
C ARG A 92 0.39 -5.94 -10.69
N ARG A 93 1.33 -4.99 -10.63
CA ARG A 93 2.49 -4.94 -11.54
C ARG A 93 3.43 -6.13 -11.35
N LEU A 94 3.72 -6.52 -10.10
CA LEU A 94 4.53 -7.70 -9.83
C LEU A 94 3.86 -9.00 -10.30
N ALA A 95 2.53 -9.08 -10.27
CA ALA A 95 1.76 -10.19 -10.81
C ALA A 95 1.73 -10.21 -12.36
N GLY A 96 2.14 -9.11 -13.01
CA GLY A 96 2.08 -8.97 -14.47
C GLY A 96 0.67 -8.70 -15.00
N GLU A 97 -0.25 -8.27 -14.13
CA GLU A 97 -1.58 -7.85 -14.55
C GLU A 97 -1.49 -6.43 -15.16
N PRO A 98 -2.19 -6.17 -16.27
CA PRO A 98 -2.22 -4.84 -16.86
C PRO A 98 -2.79 -3.82 -15.85
N ALA A 99 -2.09 -2.69 -15.73
CA ALA A 99 -2.49 -1.59 -14.86
C ALA A 99 -3.73 -0.86 -15.41
#